data_AF-A0A5J4RQ34-F1
#
_entry.id   AF-A0A5J4RQ34-F1
#
_cell.length_a   1.000
_cell.length_b   1.000
_cell.length_c   1.000
_cell.angle_alpha   90.00
_cell.angle_beta   90.00
_cell.angle_gamma   90.00
#
_symmetry.space_group_name_H-M   'P 1'
#
loop_
_entity.id
_entity.type
_entity.pdbx_description
1 polymer ?
#
loop_
_entity_poly.entity_id
_entity_poly.type
_entity_poly.pdbx_seq_one_letter_code
_entity_poly.pdbx_strand_id
1 'polypeptide(L)'
;MVSYSYFCSMMNKKRHNTGSLSAIIPLITVIVTTVVCSCASIGRPEGGPVDETPPLFIRSTPAANSIENTRKKIILEFDEFIKLENVNEKVVISPPQIQQPEIKPNGKKITVNILDTLKKNITYTIDFADAISDNNEGNPLGNFAFAFSTGNTIDTMAVSGTLLNASDLEPVKGMLVGLHADLTDSAFTSLPFDRVSRTDSRGRFTVKGIASGTYRLYGLKDADQNYAFTQKSEVIAFHDSLIVPRFEERMRQDTTWKDSLTIDTIIERKYTHFLPDQLLLRSFTEEYYSQYLIKSERLIPHKISFYFAEKADTLPLVKGLNFDEKDAFIIEKSLNNDTIHYWIKDSLTYRRDTLMLELNYLYTDTLEQLVPRTDTLKLAIRKMGREKKNTSLPQKKKDNEKEDSLPPTEFLKMDVQAPSPMDVYNYITLMFDEPLDTCDASAIHMRHKVDTLWEEVPIKFERDSAGLRKYYVYCDWVPKEDYEFEMDSLAFINMYGLHTNKMKKYLKVRSLDDYGAIYFNLTGANMPAFVELLDKQDKVIRKVPVTENKADFNYLNPG
;
A
#
# COMPACT_ATOMS: atom_id res chain seq x y z
N MET A 1 14.93 -29.83 -62.13
CA MET A 1 14.65 -30.09 -63.57
C MET A 1 14.22 -28.76 -64.16
N VAL A 2 14.81 -28.14 -65.19
CA VAL A 2 15.93 -28.38 -66.13
C VAL A 2 16.17 -26.95 -66.71
N SER A 3 17.34 -26.31 -66.61
CA SER A 3 18.58 -26.45 -67.40
C SER A 3 18.49 -26.11 -68.91
N TYR A 4 19.61 -25.54 -69.39
CA TYR A 4 20.08 -25.41 -70.79
C TYR A 4 19.56 -24.21 -71.60
N SER A 5 20.38 -23.39 -72.28
CA SER A 5 21.67 -23.63 -72.94
C SER A 5 22.49 -22.34 -73.13
N TYR A 6 23.82 -22.45 -73.05
CA TYR A 6 24.77 -21.51 -73.66
C TYR A 6 25.65 -22.30 -74.64
N PHE A 7 25.89 -21.77 -75.84
CA PHE A 7 26.91 -22.29 -76.76
C PHE A 7 27.64 -21.16 -77.50
N CYS A 8 28.93 -21.03 -77.13
CA CYS A 8 30.14 -20.87 -77.94
C CYS A 8 30.21 -19.84 -79.10
N SER A 9 31.20 -18.93 -79.03
CA SER A 9 32.13 -18.70 -80.16
C SER A 9 33.43 -17.97 -79.76
N MET A 10 34.53 -18.68 -79.97
CA MET A 10 35.92 -18.35 -80.36
C MET A 10 36.55 -16.94 -80.18
N MET A 11 37.66 -16.97 -79.42
CA MET A 11 39.05 -16.65 -79.83
C MET A 11 39.38 -15.49 -80.79
N ASN A 12 40.14 -14.53 -80.22
CA ASN A 12 41.56 -14.26 -80.48
C ASN A 12 42.03 -13.67 -81.84
N LYS A 13 42.67 -12.49 -81.73
CA LYS A 13 44.09 -12.18 -82.10
C LYS A 13 44.34 -11.13 -83.21
N LYS A 14 45.23 -10.21 -82.80
CA LYS A 14 46.27 -9.42 -83.52
C LYS A 14 46.03 -7.93 -83.79
N ARG A 15 47.07 -7.20 -83.38
CA ARG A 15 47.37 -5.76 -83.49
C ARG A 15 47.48 -5.29 -84.95
N HIS A 16 47.05 -4.07 -85.25
CA HIS A 16 47.91 -2.90 -85.46
C HIS A 16 47.09 -1.64 -85.84
N ASN A 17 47.52 -0.49 -85.27
CA ASN A 17 47.44 0.92 -85.70
C ASN A 17 46.80 1.19 -87.08
N THR A 18 45.94 2.19 -87.31
CA THR A 18 46.03 3.64 -87.04
C THR A 18 44.67 4.29 -87.32
N GLY A 19 44.39 5.50 -86.80
CA GLY A 19 43.54 6.47 -87.50
C GLY A 19 42.29 6.98 -86.78
N SER A 20 42.44 8.19 -86.22
CA SER A 20 41.51 9.34 -86.26
C SER A 20 40.02 9.19 -85.92
N LEU A 21 39.59 10.02 -84.95
CA LEU A 21 38.25 10.58 -84.80
C LEU A 21 37.07 9.60 -84.66
N SER A 22 36.96 8.89 -83.52
CA SER A 22 35.68 8.26 -83.15
C SER A 22 35.44 8.03 -81.65
N ALA A 23 36.33 8.48 -80.77
CA ALA A 23 36.24 8.22 -79.32
C ALA A 23 35.59 9.35 -78.49
N ILE A 24 35.26 10.49 -79.09
CA ILE A 24 34.72 11.65 -78.34
C ILE A 24 33.20 11.51 -78.13
N ILE A 25 32.48 10.91 -79.08
CA ILE A 25 31.03 10.79 -79.04
C ILE A 25 30.56 9.82 -77.94
N PRO A 26 31.06 8.57 -77.80
CA PRO A 26 30.57 7.67 -76.76
C PRO A 26 31.00 8.10 -75.34
N LEU A 27 32.09 8.85 -75.20
CA LEU A 27 32.54 9.41 -73.92
C LEU A 27 31.64 10.57 -73.46
N ILE A 28 31.21 11.44 -74.38
CA ILE A 28 30.24 12.51 -74.08
C ILE A 28 28.87 11.90 -73.74
N THR A 29 28.42 10.85 -74.42
CA THR A 29 27.12 10.22 -74.11
C THR A 29 27.10 9.56 -72.74
N VAL A 30 28.21 8.91 -72.32
CA VAL A 30 28.35 8.34 -70.97
C VAL A 30 28.44 9.45 -69.92
N ILE A 31 29.22 10.52 -70.16
CA ILE A 31 29.33 11.64 -69.22
C ILE A 31 27.97 12.34 -69.05
N VAL A 32 27.25 12.62 -70.15
CA VAL A 32 25.92 13.25 -70.10
C VAL A 32 24.91 12.38 -69.37
N THR A 33 24.91 11.06 -69.55
CA THR A 33 24.01 10.15 -68.81
C THR A 33 24.33 10.07 -67.31
N THR A 34 25.60 10.17 -66.90
CA THR A 34 25.93 10.29 -65.46
C THR A 34 25.54 11.64 -64.86
N VAL A 35 25.53 12.73 -65.63
CA VAL A 35 25.17 14.08 -65.12
C VAL A 35 23.66 14.21 -64.88
N VAL A 36 22.79 13.55 -65.65
CA VAL A 36 21.32 13.62 -65.44
C VAL A 36 20.83 12.77 -64.26
N CYS A 37 21.62 11.80 -63.78
CA CYS A 37 21.32 11.05 -62.56
C CYS A 37 21.81 11.73 -61.26
N SER A 38 22.47 12.89 -61.35
CA SER A 38 22.98 13.63 -60.18
C SER A 38 22.02 14.72 -59.68
N CYS A 39 20.75 14.68 -60.08
CA CYS A 39 19.75 15.64 -59.58
C CYS A 39 18.97 15.06 -58.39
N ALA A 40 19.12 15.76 -57.26
CA ALA A 40 18.27 15.76 -56.07
C ALA A 40 18.34 14.52 -55.16
N SER A 41 19.26 14.55 -54.17
CA SER A 41 18.93 13.95 -52.89
C SER A 41 17.77 14.77 -52.29
N ILE A 42 16.64 14.13 -51.99
CA ILE A 42 15.60 14.73 -51.15
C ILE A 42 16.20 14.85 -49.75
N GLY A 43 16.86 15.97 -49.48
CA GLY A 43 17.13 16.39 -48.11
C GLY A 43 15.78 16.60 -47.46
N ARG A 44 15.52 15.94 -46.32
CA ARG A 44 14.42 16.37 -45.47
C ARG A 44 14.71 17.84 -45.14
N PRO A 45 13.78 18.78 -45.34
CA PRO A 45 13.99 20.12 -44.84
C PRO A 45 14.36 19.99 -43.36
N GLU A 46 15.52 20.53 -42.98
CA GLU A 46 15.84 20.70 -41.56
C GLU A 46 14.69 21.53 -40.99
N GLY A 47 13.98 20.96 -40.03
CA GLY A 47 12.89 21.65 -39.35
C GLY A 47 13.41 22.96 -38.77
N GLY A 48 12.49 23.92 -38.58
CA GLY A 48 12.80 25.10 -37.79
C GLY A 48 13.29 24.72 -36.38
N PRO A 49 13.83 25.69 -35.63
CA PRO A 49 14.10 25.47 -34.21
C PRO A 49 12.83 24.92 -33.53
N VAL A 50 13.03 24.00 -32.58
CA VAL A 50 11.94 23.43 -31.78
C VAL A 50 11.17 24.58 -31.12
N ASP A 51 9.85 24.57 -31.24
CA ASP A 51 9.01 25.52 -30.52
C ASP A 51 8.94 25.11 -29.05
N GLU A 52 9.28 26.03 -28.16
CA GLU A 52 9.22 25.83 -26.71
C GLU A 52 8.05 26.61 -26.08
N THR A 53 7.26 27.32 -26.88
CA THR A 53 6.17 28.15 -26.40
C THR A 53 4.87 27.34 -26.28
N PRO A 54 4.10 27.53 -25.19
CA PRO A 54 2.79 26.92 -25.04
C PRO A 54 1.69 27.74 -25.76
N PRO A 55 0.51 27.13 -26.01
CA PRO A 55 -0.58 27.78 -26.71
C PRO A 55 -1.14 28.98 -25.93
N LEU A 56 -1.45 30.06 -26.64
CA LEU A 56 -2.00 31.28 -26.06
C LEU A 56 -3.52 31.30 -26.15
N PHE A 57 -4.18 31.54 -25.03
CA PHE A 57 -5.62 31.78 -24.98
C PHE A 57 -5.98 33.13 -25.64
N ILE A 58 -6.83 33.11 -26.66
CA ILE A 58 -7.27 34.31 -27.38
C ILE A 58 -8.59 34.84 -26.81
N ARG A 59 -9.62 34.00 -26.77
CA ARG A 59 -10.97 34.40 -26.37
C ARG A 59 -11.84 33.19 -26.04
N SER A 60 -13.00 33.45 -25.45
CA SER A 60 -13.98 32.42 -25.14
C SER A 60 -15.41 32.89 -25.40
N THR A 61 -16.31 31.93 -25.57
CA THR A 61 -17.76 32.14 -25.55
C THR A 61 -18.37 31.16 -24.53
N PRO A 62 -18.96 31.62 -23.42
CA PRO A 62 -19.09 33.03 -23.01
C PRO A 62 -17.73 33.67 -22.69
N ALA A 63 -17.70 35.00 -22.59
CA ALA A 63 -16.47 35.72 -22.24
C ALA A 63 -15.93 35.26 -20.88
N ALA A 64 -14.60 35.21 -20.73
CA ALA A 64 -13.96 34.89 -19.46
C ALA A 64 -14.42 35.86 -18.38
N ASN A 65 -14.75 35.32 -17.20
CA ASN A 65 -15.29 36.04 -16.07
C ASN A 65 -16.64 36.74 -16.32
N SER A 66 -17.44 36.24 -17.28
CA SER A 66 -18.80 36.73 -17.51
C SER A 66 -19.72 36.46 -16.33
N ILE A 67 -20.64 37.39 -16.07
CA ILE A 67 -21.71 37.29 -15.09
C ILE A 67 -23.04 36.94 -15.76
N GLU A 68 -24.01 36.48 -14.99
CA GLU A 68 -25.36 36.10 -15.44
C GLU A 68 -25.37 35.12 -16.64
N ASN A 69 -24.33 34.29 -16.74
CA ASN A 69 -24.22 33.34 -17.84
C ASN A 69 -25.17 32.15 -17.61
N THR A 70 -25.97 31.86 -18.63
CA THR A 70 -26.88 30.71 -18.67
C THR A 70 -26.45 29.64 -19.68
N ARG A 71 -25.37 29.89 -20.44
CA ARG A 71 -24.87 28.97 -21.47
C ARG A 71 -24.14 27.79 -20.84
N LYS A 72 -24.53 26.58 -21.22
CA LYS A 72 -23.88 25.31 -20.83
C LYS A 72 -22.71 24.91 -21.73
N LYS A 73 -22.68 25.45 -22.96
CA LYS A 73 -21.62 25.21 -23.93
C LYS A 73 -20.60 26.34 -23.88
N ILE A 74 -19.39 26.01 -23.47
CA ILE A 74 -18.24 26.90 -23.43
C ILE A 74 -17.31 26.56 -24.59
N ILE A 75 -16.87 27.57 -25.32
CA ILE A 75 -15.90 27.47 -26.41
C ILE A 75 -14.70 28.32 -26.03
N LEU A 76 -13.52 27.71 -25.94
CA LEU A 76 -12.24 28.39 -25.70
C LEU A 76 -11.45 28.36 -27.01
N GLU A 77 -10.91 29.50 -27.43
CA GLU A 77 -10.12 29.63 -28.68
C GLU A 77 -8.67 30.01 -28.37
N PHE A 78 -7.74 29.34 -29.07
CA PHE A 78 -6.29 29.49 -28.94
C PHE A 78 -5.67 29.94 -30.27
N ASP A 79 -4.45 30.44 -30.23
CA ASP A 79 -3.69 30.89 -31.40
C ASP A 79 -3.14 29.75 -32.27
N GLU A 80 -2.93 28.58 -31.68
CA GLU A 80 -2.41 27.40 -32.36
C GLU A 80 -3.27 26.13 -32.17
N PHE A 81 -2.84 25.03 -32.79
CA PHE A 81 -3.51 23.73 -32.68
C PHE A 81 -3.16 23.10 -31.33
N ILE A 82 -4.20 22.67 -30.61
CA ILE A 82 -4.06 22.15 -29.25
C ILE A 82 -4.49 20.68 -29.18
N LYS A 83 -3.87 19.95 -28.24
CA LYS A 83 -4.30 18.63 -27.79
C LYS A 83 -4.66 18.69 -26.31
N LEU A 84 -5.46 17.70 -25.88
CA LEU A 84 -5.86 17.55 -24.48
C LEU A 84 -5.32 16.24 -23.93
N GLU A 85 -4.59 16.30 -22.83
CA GLU A 85 -3.99 15.14 -22.17
C GLU A 85 -4.75 14.81 -20.88
N ASN A 86 -5.06 13.52 -20.67
CA ASN A 86 -5.66 12.98 -19.44
C ASN A 86 -6.83 13.82 -18.88
N VAL A 87 -7.77 14.20 -19.74
CA VAL A 87 -8.91 15.09 -19.39
C VAL A 87 -9.63 14.66 -18.11
N ASN A 88 -9.97 13.37 -18.00
CA ASN A 88 -10.72 12.85 -16.86
C ASN A 88 -9.95 12.91 -15.52
N GLU A 89 -8.62 12.93 -15.58
CA GLU A 89 -7.76 13.01 -14.39
C GLU A 89 -7.41 14.46 -14.05
N LYS A 90 -7.10 15.28 -15.06
CA LYS A 90 -6.53 16.62 -14.89
C LYS A 90 -7.57 17.74 -14.86
N VAL A 91 -8.67 17.62 -15.61
CA VAL A 91 -9.65 18.71 -15.73
C VAL A 91 -10.68 18.59 -14.62
N VAL A 92 -10.85 19.67 -13.86
CA VAL A 92 -11.79 19.75 -12.75
C VAL A 92 -12.78 20.87 -12.99
N ILE A 93 -14.08 20.57 -12.89
CA ILE A 93 -15.14 21.58 -12.86
C ILE A 93 -15.63 21.75 -11.43
N SER A 94 -15.64 23.00 -10.97
CA SER A 94 -16.14 23.39 -9.66
C SER A 94 -17.26 24.44 -9.82
N PRO A 95 -18.46 24.27 -9.21
CA PRO A 95 -18.88 23.17 -8.32
C PRO A 95 -18.84 21.79 -9.00
N PRO A 96 -18.73 20.69 -8.24
CA PRO A 96 -18.71 19.35 -8.82
C PRO A 96 -19.99 19.05 -9.60
N GLN A 97 -19.84 18.28 -10.69
CA GLN A 97 -20.92 17.88 -11.58
C GLN A 97 -21.20 16.38 -11.39
N ILE A 98 -22.48 16.02 -11.28
CA ILE A 98 -22.95 14.62 -11.18
C ILE A 98 -22.79 13.95 -12.55
N GLN A 99 -23.19 14.62 -13.63
CA GLN A 99 -22.91 14.14 -14.99
C GLN A 99 -21.59 14.73 -15.48
N GLN A 100 -20.68 13.85 -15.87
CA GLN A 100 -19.39 14.27 -16.40
C GLN A 100 -19.59 15.14 -17.66
N PRO A 101 -18.91 16.29 -17.75
CA PRO A 101 -19.01 17.20 -18.89
C PRO A 101 -18.37 16.56 -20.14
N GLU A 102 -18.85 16.92 -21.33
CA GLU A 102 -18.15 16.56 -22.57
C GLU A 102 -17.11 17.64 -22.90
N ILE A 103 -15.83 17.26 -22.89
CA ILE A 103 -14.72 18.16 -23.24
C ILE A 103 -14.03 17.61 -24.48
N LYS A 104 -14.05 18.38 -25.57
CA LYS A 104 -13.51 17.96 -26.87
C LYS A 104 -12.59 19.03 -27.46
N PRO A 105 -11.36 18.69 -27.87
CA PRO A 105 -10.54 19.58 -28.68
C PRO A 105 -11.05 19.55 -30.13
N ASN A 106 -11.04 20.69 -30.81
CA ASN A 106 -11.41 20.83 -32.21
C ASN A 106 -10.51 21.88 -32.88
N GLY A 107 -9.37 21.41 -33.38
CA GLY A 107 -8.34 22.25 -33.98
C GLY A 107 -7.76 23.22 -32.96
N LYS A 108 -8.03 24.52 -33.13
CA LYS A 108 -7.60 25.60 -32.23
C LYS A 108 -8.61 25.92 -31.11
N LYS A 109 -9.59 25.04 -30.88
CA LYS A 109 -10.69 25.29 -29.94
C LYS A 109 -10.88 24.14 -28.96
N ILE A 110 -11.26 24.45 -27.74
CA ILE A 110 -11.83 23.47 -26.79
C ILE A 110 -13.32 23.75 -26.67
N THR A 111 -14.14 22.73 -26.85
CA THR A 111 -15.57 22.79 -26.52
C THR A 111 -15.81 22.02 -25.23
N VAL A 112 -16.33 22.72 -24.21
CA VAL A 112 -16.81 22.11 -22.96
C VAL A 112 -18.33 22.20 -22.94
N ASN A 113 -19.01 21.07 -22.78
CA ASN A 113 -20.45 20.99 -22.67
C ASN A 113 -20.82 20.46 -21.28
N ILE A 114 -21.37 21.33 -20.43
CA ILE A 114 -21.90 20.95 -19.13
C ILE A 114 -23.27 20.31 -19.33
N LEU A 115 -23.43 19.05 -18.92
CA LEU A 115 -24.69 18.33 -19.10
C LEU A 115 -25.69 18.66 -17.98
N ASP A 116 -25.19 18.82 -16.77
CA ASP A 116 -25.97 19.16 -15.59
C ASP A 116 -26.67 20.53 -15.66
N THR A 117 -27.64 20.73 -14.79
CA THR A 117 -28.31 22.03 -14.61
C THR A 117 -27.39 22.97 -13.84
N LEU A 118 -27.20 24.18 -14.38
CA LEU A 118 -26.38 25.20 -13.72
C LEU A 118 -27.06 25.65 -12.42
N LYS A 119 -26.32 25.57 -11.31
CA LYS A 119 -26.72 26.12 -10.00
C LYS A 119 -26.83 27.65 -10.13
N LYS A 120 -27.82 28.25 -9.49
CA LYS A 120 -28.06 29.70 -9.52
C LYS A 120 -27.08 30.42 -8.59
N ASN A 121 -26.74 31.67 -8.92
CA ASN A 121 -25.91 32.57 -8.11
C ASN A 121 -24.59 31.96 -7.65
N ILE A 122 -23.88 31.27 -8.53
CA ILE A 122 -22.59 30.66 -8.21
C ILE A 122 -21.58 30.85 -9.34
N THR A 123 -20.32 30.95 -8.96
CA THR A 123 -19.20 30.95 -9.89
C THR A 123 -18.85 29.53 -10.29
N TYR A 124 -18.81 29.26 -11.59
CA TYR A 124 -18.25 28.04 -12.16
C TYR A 124 -16.79 28.27 -12.55
N THR A 125 -15.93 27.35 -12.17
CA THR A 125 -14.51 27.31 -12.55
C THR A 125 -14.20 25.98 -13.23
N ILE A 126 -13.53 26.04 -14.37
CA ILE A 126 -13.03 24.90 -15.12
C ILE A 126 -11.51 25.01 -15.06
N ASP A 127 -10.89 24.22 -14.20
CA ASP A 127 -9.44 24.16 -14.07
C ASP A 127 -8.89 23.06 -14.98
N PHE A 128 -8.04 23.45 -15.93
CA PHE A 128 -7.40 22.51 -16.84
C PHE A 128 -6.04 22.04 -16.32
N ALA A 129 -5.53 22.60 -15.22
CA ALA A 129 -4.18 22.33 -14.73
C ALA A 129 -3.14 22.43 -15.86
N ASP A 130 -2.49 21.33 -16.24
CA ASP A 130 -1.55 21.20 -17.35
C ASP A 130 -2.08 20.28 -18.47
N ALA A 131 -3.40 20.17 -18.63
CA ALA A 131 -4.06 19.28 -19.60
C ALA A 131 -4.05 19.82 -21.04
N ILE A 132 -3.89 21.12 -21.22
CA ILE A 132 -3.84 21.77 -22.54
C ILE A 132 -2.38 21.83 -22.95
N SER A 133 -2.06 21.35 -24.14
CA SER A 133 -0.72 21.49 -24.72
C SER A 133 -0.82 21.75 -26.22
N ASP A 134 0.25 22.26 -26.82
CA ASP A 134 0.31 22.33 -28.28
C ASP A 134 0.31 20.92 -28.90
N ASN A 135 -0.06 20.84 -30.16
CA ASN A 135 -0.19 19.58 -30.88
C ASN A 135 1.13 19.02 -31.44
N ASN A 136 2.15 19.85 -31.62
CA ASN A 136 3.37 19.51 -32.35
C ASN A 136 4.51 19.09 -31.40
N GLU A 137 4.94 19.95 -30.50
CA GLU A 137 6.03 19.79 -29.54
C GLU A 137 5.54 19.33 -28.16
N GLY A 138 4.27 19.57 -27.83
CA GLY A 138 3.64 19.10 -26.59
C GLY A 138 3.94 19.92 -25.34
N ASN A 139 4.33 21.19 -25.50
CA ASN A 139 4.47 22.22 -24.49
C ASN A 139 3.12 22.43 -23.76
N PRO A 140 3.03 22.11 -22.46
CA PRO A 140 1.79 22.26 -21.70
C PRO A 140 1.56 23.71 -21.29
N LEU A 141 0.33 24.19 -21.49
CA LEU A 141 -0.19 25.43 -20.91
C LEU A 141 -0.55 25.17 -19.44
N GLY A 142 0.38 25.48 -18.54
CA GLY A 142 0.22 25.25 -17.11
C GLY A 142 -0.75 26.22 -16.41
N ASN A 143 -1.52 25.69 -15.47
CA ASN A 143 -2.43 26.39 -14.55
C ASN A 143 -3.56 27.19 -15.20
N PHE A 144 -3.96 26.86 -16.44
CA PHE A 144 -5.05 27.54 -17.11
C PHE A 144 -6.40 27.20 -16.47
N ALA A 145 -7.13 28.22 -16.01
CA ALA A 145 -8.47 28.08 -15.48
C ALA A 145 -9.42 29.09 -16.14
N PHE A 146 -10.62 28.61 -16.48
CA PHE A 146 -11.70 29.42 -17.02
C PHE A 146 -12.82 29.57 -16.01
N ALA A 147 -13.31 30.78 -15.78
CA ALA A 147 -14.40 31.03 -14.84
C ALA A 147 -15.53 31.86 -15.46
N PHE A 148 -16.75 31.62 -14.99
CA PHE A 148 -17.95 32.42 -15.26
C PHE A 148 -18.91 32.33 -14.06
N SER A 149 -19.86 33.24 -13.95
CA SER A 149 -20.86 33.21 -12.89
C SER A 149 -22.28 33.15 -13.46
N THR A 150 -23.14 32.40 -12.79
CA THR A 150 -24.59 32.41 -13.06
C THR A 150 -25.31 33.53 -12.29
N GLY A 151 -24.62 34.16 -11.32
CA GLY A 151 -25.08 35.33 -10.58
C GLY A 151 -24.48 36.64 -11.11
N ASN A 152 -24.65 37.71 -10.35
CA ASN A 152 -24.15 39.06 -10.67
C ASN A 152 -22.72 39.33 -10.16
N THR A 153 -22.11 38.40 -9.43
CA THR A 153 -20.75 38.50 -8.89
C THR A 153 -19.91 37.31 -9.32
N ILE A 154 -18.59 37.50 -9.39
CA ILE A 154 -17.63 36.42 -9.61
C ILE A 154 -16.74 36.25 -8.38
N ASP A 155 -16.63 35.02 -7.94
CA ASP A 155 -15.77 34.62 -6.84
C ASP A 155 -14.37 34.34 -7.40
N THR A 156 -13.34 34.95 -6.83
CA THR A 156 -11.96 34.87 -7.37
C THR A 156 -10.95 34.35 -6.37
N MET A 157 -11.31 34.17 -5.09
CA MET A 157 -10.35 33.71 -4.10
C MET A 157 -9.95 32.26 -4.33
N ALA A 158 -8.77 31.92 -3.82
CA ALA A 158 -8.22 30.59 -3.89
C ALA A 158 -7.62 30.18 -2.55
N VAL A 159 -7.58 28.88 -2.29
CA VAL A 159 -6.79 28.29 -1.20
C VAL A 159 -5.93 27.18 -1.77
N SER A 160 -4.70 27.07 -1.28
CA SER A 160 -3.72 26.13 -1.79
C SER A 160 -3.04 25.38 -0.65
N GLY A 161 -2.50 24.22 -0.99
CA GLY A 161 -1.84 23.37 -0.03
C GLY A 161 -1.23 22.12 -0.65
N THR A 162 -0.78 21.22 0.22
CA THR A 162 -0.22 19.91 -0.13
C THR A 162 -0.96 18.83 0.64
N LEU A 163 -1.20 17.70 -0.03
CA LEU A 163 -1.81 16.51 0.54
C LEU A 163 -0.83 15.35 0.43
N LEU A 164 -0.51 14.77 1.59
CA LEU A 164 0.41 13.66 1.75
C LEU A 164 -0.31 12.45 2.32
N ASN A 165 0.20 11.25 2.10
CA ASN A 165 -0.27 10.06 2.80
C ASN A 165 0.20 10.12 4.27
N ALA A 166 -0.68 9.79 5.20
CA ALA A 166 -0.40 9.86 6.64
C ALA A 166 0.64 8.83 7.09
N SER A 167 0.77 7.69 6.42
CA SER A 167 1.67 6.60 6.83
C SER A 167 3.13 6.84 6.46
N ASP A 168 3.38 7.32 5.23
CA ASP A 168 4.71 7.41 4.61
C ASP A 168 5.12 8.86 4.25
N LEU A 169 4.19 9.82 4.37
CA LEU A 169 4.35 11.22 3.97
C LEU A 169 4.62 11.42 2.47
N GLU A 170 4.31 10.44 1.63
CA GLU A 170 4.42 10.56 0.18
C GLU A 170 3.29 11.43 -0.39
N PRO A 171 3.54 12.22 -1.45
CA PRO A 171 2.50 13.01 -2.08
C PRO A 171 1.44 12.14 -2.77
N VAL A 172 0.16 12.41 -2.53
CA VAL A 172 -0.93 11.65 -3.16
C VAL A 172 -1.43 12.38 -4.41
N LYS A 173 -1.32 11.72 -5.57
CA LYS A 173 -1.79 12.26 -6.86
C LYS A 173 -3.28 11.99 -7.10
N GLY A 174 -3.97 12.98 -7.69
CA GLY A 174 -5.32 12.84 -8.21
C GLY A 174 -6.45 12.78 -7.17
N MET A 175 -6.13 12.94 -5.89
CA MET A 175 -7.11 12.96 -4.81
C MET A 175 -7.95 14.23 -4.88
N LEU A 176 -9.26 14.10 -4.68
CA LEU A 176 -10.19 15.22 -4.68
C LEU A 176 -9.99 16.02 -3.40
N VAL A 177 -9.87 17.34 -3.52
CA VAL A 177 -9.77 18.25 -2.38
C VAL A 177 -10.90 19.23 -2.46
N GLY A 178 -11.72 19.28 -1.41
CA GLY A 178 -13.01 19.97 -1.43
C GLY A 178 -13.25 20.84 -0.21
N LEU A 179 -14.07 21.87 -0.42
CA LEU A 179 -14.52 22.79 0.63
C LEU A 179 -16.01 22.61 0.89
N HIS A 180 -16.38 22.68 2.16
CA HIS A 180 -17.77 22.83 2.63
C HIS A 180 -17.96 24.16 3.32
N ALA A 181 -18.99 24.90 2.92
CA ALA A 181 -19.47 26.08 3.64
C ALA A 181 -20.29 25.69 4.89
N ASP A 182 -20.94 24.52 4.86
CA ASP A 182 -21.58 23.93 6.05
C ASP A 182 -20.50 23.46 7.03
N LEU A 183 -20.57 23.96 8.26
CA LEU A 183 -19.59 23.70 9.32
C LEU A 183 -20.00 22.51 10.21
N THR A 184 -21.01 21.73 9.83
CA THR A 184 -21.36 20.49 10.53
C THR A 184 -20.49 19.32 10.05
N ASP A 185 -20.07 18.44 10.95
CA ASP A 185 -19.19 17.30 10.60
C ASP A 185 -19.88 16.35 9.61
N SER A 186 -21.20 16.19 9.75
CA SER A 186 -22.05 15.39 8.88
C SER A 186 -22.11 15.90 7.44
N ALA A 187 -21.72 17.16 7.16
CA ALA A 187 -21.72 17.69 5.81
C ALA A 187 -20.84 16.85 4.87
N PHE A 188 -19.67 16.42 5.34
CA PHE A 188 -18.72 15.65 4.54
C PHE A 188 -19.27 14.26 4.13
N THR A 189 -20.12 13.66 4.95
CA THR A 189 -20.70 12.33 4.68
C THR A 189 -22.05 12.38 3.97
N SER A 190 -22.71 13.54 3.92
CA SER A 190 -24.11 13.65 3.46
C SER A 190 -24.30 14.58 2.26
N LEU A 191 -23.36 15.50 2.01
CA LEU A 191 -23.45 16.51 0.97
C LEU A 191 -22.21 16.44 0.07
N PRO A 192 -22.36 16.67 -1.25
CA PRO A 192 -21.22 16.85 -2.12
C PRO A 192 -20.49 18.15 -1.79
N PHE A 193 -19.19 18.21 -2.06
CA PHE A 193 -18.39 19.43 -1.91
C PHE A 193 -18.98 20.66 -2.64
N ASP A 194 -18.81 21.85 -2.05
CA ASP A 194 -19.21 23.12 -2.67
C ASP A 194 -18.20 23.56 -3.73
N ARG A 195 -16.91 23.43 -3.39
CA ARG A 195 -15.78 23.73 -4.27
C ARG A 195 -14.80 22.57 -4.27
N VAL A 196 -14.19 22.28 -5.42
CA VAL A 196 -13.33 21.11 -5.61
C VAL A 196 -12.11 21.42 -6.45
N SER A 197 -11.03 20.71 -6.19
CA SER A 197 -9.80 20.63 -6.98
C SER A 197 -9.25 19.20 -6.91
N ARG A 198 -8.17 18.92 -7.63
CA ARG A 198 -7.44 17.66 -7.56
C ARG A 198 -5.97 17.93 -7.27
N THR A 199 -5.33 16.98 -6.59
CA THR A 199 -3.90 17.04 -6.32
C THR A 199 -3.05 16.68 -7.55
N ASP A 200 -1.95 17.41 -7.75
CA ASP A 200 -0.96 17.12 -8.79
C ASP A 200 -0.04 15.93 -8.39
N SER A 201 0.93 15.60 -9.24
CA SER A 201 1.91 14.52 -8.96
C SER A 201 2.81 14.80 -7.75
N ARG A 202 2.84 16.03 -7.26
CA ARG A 202 3.56 16.45 -6.04
C ARG A 202 2.61 16.64 -4.86
N GLY A 203 1.37 16.15 -4.96
CA GLY A 203 0.34 16.26 -3.92
C GLY A 203 -0.19 17.68 -3.73
N ARG A 204 0.17 18.65 -4.58
CA ARG A 204 -0.26 20.04 -4.42
C ARG A 204 -1.65 20.22 -5.00
N PHE A 205 -2.48 21.01 -4.32
CA PHE A 205 -3.80 21.36 -4.80
C PHE A 205 -4.02 22.87 -4.73
N THR A 206 -4.95 23.37 -5.53
CA THR A 206 -5.43 24.75 -5.45
C THR A 206 -6.92 24.77 -5.78
N VAL A 207 -7.73 25.11 -4.79
CA VAL A 207 -9.18 25.28 -4.98
C VAL A 207 -9.41 26.75 -5.36
N LYS A 208 -9.98 26.99 -6.54
CA LYS A 208 -10.18 28.33 -7.12
C LYS A 208 -11.66 28.71 -7.11
N GLY A 209 -11.93 30.01 -7.26
CA GLY A 209 -13.29 30.54 -7.41
C GLY A 209 -14.08 30.55 -6.11
N ILE A 210 -13.42 30.76 -4.98
CA ILE A 210 -14.02 30.67 -3.64
C ILE A 210 -14.63 32.02 -3.26
N ALA A 211 -15.84 31.99 -2.72
CA ALA A 211 -16.53 33.17 -2.19
C ALA A 211 -15.96 33.55 -0.82
N SER A 212 -16.26 34.77 -0.34
CA SER A 212 -15.94 35.12 1.05
C SER A 212 -16.79 34.34 2.01
N GLY A 213 -16.17 33.73 3.01
CA GLY A 213 -16.85 32.83 3.93
C GLY A 213 -15.89 32.10 4.85
N THR A 214 -16.42 31.15 5.60
CA THR A 214 -15.66 30.21 6.41
C THR A 214 -15.97 28.81 5.91
N TYR A 215 -14.93 28.00 5.76
CA TYR A 215 -15.05 26.68 5.13
C TYR A 215 -14.33 25.62 5.94
N ARG A 216 -14.75 24.37 5.77
CA ARG A 216 -13.95 23.20 6.12
C ARG A 216 -13.32 22.60 4.88
N LEU A 217 -12.11 22.07 5.06
CA LEU A 217 -11.32 21.49 3.98
C LEU A 217 -11.17 19.99 4.21
N TYR A 218 -11.50 19.23 3.19
CA TYR A 218 -11.40 17.78 3.18
C TYR A 218 -10.69 17.30 1.92
N GLY A 219 -10.07 16.13 2.01
CA GLY A 219 -9.63 15.33 0.89
C GLY A 219 -10.45 14.05 0.81
N LEU A 220 -10.79 13.63 -0.40
CA LEU A 220 -11.52 12.39 -0.64
C LEU A 220 -10.94 11.68 -1.88
N LYS A 221 -10.63 10.40 -1.75
CA LYS A 221 -10.39 9.51 -2.90
C LYS A 221 -11.70 8.82 -3.25
N ASP A 222 -12.54 9.60 -3.91
CA ASP A 222 -13.91 9.26 -4.26
C ASP A 222 -13.96 8.12 -5.29
N ALA A 223 -14.54 6.99 -4.89
CA ALA A 223 -14.64 5.79 -5.71
C ALA A 223 -15.93 5.74 -6.54
N ASP A 224 -17.04 6.27 -6.01
CA ASP A 224 -18.36 6.24 -6.65
C ASP A 224 -18.75 7.55 -7.33
N GLN A 225 -17.88 8.56 -7.28
CA GLN A 225 -17.99 9.85 -7.96
C GLN A 225 -19.17 10.70 -7.49
N ASN A 226 -19.57 10.55 -6.22
CA ASN A 226 -20.67 11.32 -5.64
C ASN A 226 -20.20 12.60 -4.92
N TYR A 227 -18.89 12.81 -4.77
CA TYR A 227 -18.22 13.94 -4.11
C TYR A 227 -18.49 14.09 -2.61
N ALA A 228 -18.93 13.03 -1.95
CA ALA A 228 -19.20 12.93 -0.52
C ALA A 228 -18.60 11.62 0.02
N PHE A 229 -18.20 11.60 1.29
CA PHE A 229 -17.68 10.39 1.91
C PHE A 229 -18.83 9.45 2.28
N THR A 230 -19.16 8.51 1.38
CA THR A 230 -20.26 7.55 1.57
C THR A 230 -19.75 6.13 1.76
N GLN A 231 -18.56 5.81 1.26
CA GLN A 231 -17.99 4.48 1.34
C GLN A 231 -16.81 4.43 2.29
N LYS A 232 -16.91 3.57 3.27
CA LYS A 232 -15.92 3.39 4.35
C LYS A 232 -14.51 3.04 3.90
N SER A 233 -14.38 2.40 2.74
CA SER A 233 -13.08 2.04 2.15
C SER A 233 -12.39 3.20 1.43
N GLU A 234 -13.05 4.36 1.31
CA GLU A 234 -12.46 5.53 0.67
C GLU A 234 -11.38 6.14 1.55
N VAL A 235 -10.34 6.63 0.89
CA VAL A 235 -9.26 7.36 1.57
C VAL A 235 -9.76 8.78 1.80
N ILE A 236 -9.63 9.26 3.03
CA ILE A 236 -10.08 10.60 3.44
C ILE A 236 -8.92 11.41 3.99
N ALA A 237 -9.05 12.73 3.98
CA ALA A 237 -8.21 13.66 4.70
C ALA A 237 -9.09 14.80 5.23
N PHE A 238 -8.72 15.42 6.35
CA PHE A 238 -9.40 16.62 6.83
C PHE A 238 -8.40 17.59 7.44
N HIS A 239 -8.70 18.88 7.31
CA HIS A 239 -7.99 19.92 8.01
C HIS A 239 -8.65 20.17 9.36
N ASP A 240 -7.85 20.33 10.43
CA ASP A 240 -8.35 20.47 11.80
C ASP A 240 -9.08 21.80 12.04
N SER A 241 -8.62 22.85 11.38
CA SER A 241 -9.05 24.22 11.60
C SER A 241 -9.91 24.73 10.45
N LEU A 242 -10.78 25.68 10.76
CA LEU A 242 -11.59 26.38 9.76
C LEU A 242 -10.71 27.22 8.82
N ILE A 243 -11.06 27.21 7.54
CA ILE A 243 -10.38 27.96 6.49
C ILE A 243 -11.16 29.23 6.19
N VAL A 244 -10.50 30.38 6.33
CA VAL A 244 -11.04 31.69 5.94
C VAL A 244 -10.19 32.22 4.79
N PRO A 245 -10.66 32.14 3.53
CA PRO A 245 -9.93 32.67 2.38
C PRO A 245 -9.79 34.19 2.51
N ARG A 246 -8.59 34.68 2.24
CA ARG A 246 -8.27 36.10 2.18
C ARG A 246 -7.28 36.37 1.05
N PHE A 247 -7.11 37.63 0.72
CA PHE A 247 -6.09 38.05 -0.23
C PHE A 247 -5.33 39.26 0.29
N GLU A 248 -4.12 39.42 -0.22
CA GLU A 248 -3.28 40.58 0.00
C GLU A 248 -2.56 40.96 -1.29
N GLU A 249 -2.25 42.24 -1.46
CA GLU A 249 -1.43 42.69 -2.57
C GLU A 249 0.05 42.42 -2.25
N ARG A 250 0.74 41.75 -3.17
CA ARG A 250 2.20 41.57 -3.10
C ARG A 250 2.88 42.15 -4.34
N MET A 251 4.15 42.47 -4.19
CA MET A 251 5.02 42.87 -5.29
C MET A 251 5.88 41.68 -5.70
N ARG A 252 6.00 41.42 -6.99
CA ARG A 252 7.05 40.56 -7.54
C ARG A 252 7.94 41.35 -8.48
N GLN A 253 9.21 40.98 -8.53
CA GLN A 253 10.16 41.52 -9.50
C GLN A 253 10.26 40.55 -10.68
N ASP A 254 10.07 41.09 -11.88
CA ASP A 254 10.19 40.37 -13.13
C ASP A 254 11.36 40.99 -13.91
N THR A 255 12.28 40.16 -14.40
CA THR A 255 13.51 40.62 -15.05
C THR A 255 13.40 40.44 -16.55
N THR A 256 13.49 41.52 -17.32
CA THR A 256 13.71 41.42 -18.76
C THR A 256 15.20 41.33 -19.02
N TRP A 257 15.61 40.34 -19.81
CA TRP A 257 16.99 40.10 -20.17
C TRP A 257 17.26 40.69 -21.54
N LYS A 258 18.40 41.37 -21.70
CA LYS A 258 18.87 41.88 -22.99
C LYS A 258 19.56 40.78 -23.80
N ASP A 259 20.31 39.94 -23.10
CA ASP A 259 20.95 38.72 -23.58
C ASP A 259 21.02 37.70 -22.43
N SER A 260 21.62 36.53 -22.66
CA SER A 260 21.71 35.45 -21.66
C SER A 260 22.43 35.81 -20.36
N LEU A 261 23.14 36.94 -20.30
CA LEU A 261 24.01 37.31 -19.17
C LEU A 261 23.68 38.69 -18.57
N THR A 262 22.96 39.55 -19.30
CA THR A 262 22.70 40.93 -18.92
C THR A 262 21.22 41.19 -18.71
N ILE A 263 20.90 41.66 -17.51
CA ILE A 263 19.56 42.12 -17.14
C ILE A 263 19.40 43.52 -17.75
N ASP A 264 18.34 43.69 -18.54
CA ASP A 264 17.98 44.97 -19.14
C ASP A 264 17.22 45.84 -18.14
N THR A 265 16.11 45.31 -17.61
CA THR A 265 15.20 46.04 -16.73
C THR A 265 14.60 45.11 -15.68
N ILE A 266 14.50 45.59 -14.44
CA ILE A 266 13.73 44.93 -13.38
C ILE A 266 12.38 45.64 -13.28
N ILE A 267 11.30 44.93 -13.59
CA ILE A 267 9.94 45.44 -13.59
C ILE A 267 9.25 44.92 -12.33
N GLU A 268 8.83 45.81 -11.45
CA GLU A 268 8.00 45.43 -10.31
C GLU A 268 6.53 45.34 -10.73
N ARG A 269 5.90 44.19 -10.52
CA ARG A 269 4.49 43.95 -10.82
C ARG A 269 3.72 43.65 -9.53
N LYS A 270 2.67 44.45 -9.29
CA LYS A 270 1.65 44.15 -8.29
C LYS A 270 0.87 42.90 -8.71
N TYR A 271 0.63 41.99 -7.78
CA TYR A 271 -0.27 40.87 -7.98
C TYR A 271 -1.06 40.56 -6.71
N THR A 272 -2.25 40.02 -6.90
CA THR A 272 -3.10 39.52 -5.80
C THR A 272 -2.59 38.16 -5.36
N HIS A 273 -2.20 38.04 -4.10
CA HIS A 273 -1.81 36.79 -3.48
C HIS A 273 -2.93 36.28 -2.58
N PHE A 274 -3.35 35.03 -2.79
CA PHE A 274 -4.44 34.40 -2.05
C PHE A 274 -3.89 33.55 -0.91
N LEU A 275 -4.60 33.56 0.22
CA LEU A 275 -4.23 32.86 1.44
C LEU A 275 -5.45 32.15 2.03
N PRO A 276 -5.27 31.04 2.74
CA PRO A 276 -3.99 30.33 2.95
C PRO A 276 -3.50 29.54 1.73
N ASP A 277 -2.18 29.47 1.54
CA ASP A 277 -1.51 28.81 0.41
C ASP A 277 -0.61 27.62 0.81
N GLN A 278 -0.50 27.35 2.11
CA GLN A 278 0.36 26.31 2.70
C GLN A 278 -0.43 25.32 3.56
N LEU A 279 -1.68 25.03 3.20
CA LEU A 279 -2.48 24.04 3.93
C LEU A 279 -1.87 22.65 3.80
N LEU A 280 -1.83 21.87 4.88
CA LEU A 280 -1.36 20.49 4.87
C LEU A 280 -2.52 19.56 5.19
N LEU A 281 -2.79 18.61 4.28
CA LEU A 281 -3.70 17.51 4.49
C LEU A 281 -2.91 16.21 4.59
N ARG A 282 -3.35 15.31 5.47
CA ARG A 282 -2.81 13.95 5.56
C ARG A 282 -3.93 12.96 5.32
N SER A 283 -3.78 12.15 4.29
CA SER A 283 -4.79 11.17 3.90
C SER A 283 -4.57 9.84 4.59
N PHE A 284 -5.65 9.20 5.02
CA PHE A 284 -5.65 7.86 5.61
C PHE A 284 -6.92 7.12 5.22
N THR A 285 -6.89 5.79 5.34
CA THR A 285 -8.09 4.96 5.24
C THR A 285 -8.55 4.66 6.66
N GLU A 286 -9.81 4.89 6.96
CA GLU A 286 -10.37 4.54 8.27
C GLU A 286 -10.49 3.01 8.38
N GLU A 287 -9.95 2.46 9.47
CA GLU A 287 -10.04 1.04 9.76
C GLU A 287 -11.37 0.75 10.44
N TYR A 288 -12.31 0.16 9.70
CA TYR A 288 -13.60 -0.23 10.23
C TYR A 288 -13.62 -1.69 10.63
N TYR A 289 -14.08 -1.95 11.85
CA TYR A 289 -14.17 -3.29 12.39
C TYR A 289 -15.58 -3.59 12.89
N SER A 290 -16.08 -4.78 12.56
CA SER A 290 -17.33 -5.31 13.11
C SER A 290 -17.02 -6.52 13.96
N GLN A 291 -17.32 -6.44 15.25
CA GLN A 291 -17.11 -7.53 16.18
C GLN A 291 -18.34 -8.44 16.19
N TYR A 292 -18.14 -9.71 15.81
CA TYR A 292 -19.17 -10.73 15.92
C TYR A 292 -18.54 -12.12 16.05
N LEU A 293 -19.29 -13.08 16.59
CA LEU A 293 -18.87 -14.47 16.67
C LEU A 293 -18.95 -15.12 15.28
N ILE A 294 -17.80 -15.46 14.69
CA ILE A 294 -17.72 -16.17 13.41
C ILE A 294 -18.11 -17.64 13.60
N LYS A 295 -17.46 -18.29 14.56
CA LYS A 295 -17.64 -19.74 14.80
C LYS A 295 -17.33 -20.12 16.24
N SER A 296 -17.97 -21.18 16.67
CA SER A 296 -17.72 -21.86 17.95
C SER A 296 -17.54 -23.35 17.70
N GLU A 297 -16.47 -23.95 18.21
CA GLU A 297 -16.20 -25.37 18.02
C GLU A 297 -15.51 -26.03 19.21
N ARG A 298 -15.67 -27.36 19.27
CA ARG A 298 -15.03 -28.26 20.23
C ARG A 298 -14.43 -29.43 19.46
N LEU A 299 -13.18 -29.28 19.03
CA LEU A 299 -12.47 -30.31 18.26
C LEU A 299 -11.87 -31.39 19.17
N ILE A 300 -11.42 -30.99 20.35
CA ILE A 300 -10.79 -31.85 21.37
C ILE A 300 -11.69 -31.84 22.62
N PRO A 301 -11.86 -32.96 23.35
CA PRO A 301 -12.80 -33.04 24.46
C PRO A 301 -12.63 -31.92 25.51
N HIS A 302 -11.40 -31.54 25.80
CA HIS A 302 -11.06 -30.60 26.87
C HIS A 302 -10.81 -29.16 26.37
N LYS A 303 -11.15 -28.83 25.12
CA LYS A 303 -10.94 -27.49 24.54
C LYS A 303 -12.17 -26.98 23.81
N ILE A 304 -12.65 -25.80 24.21
CA ILE A 304 -13.66 -25.02 23.49
C ILE A 304 -12.97 -23.82 22.83
N SER A 305 -13.30 -23.54 21.57
CA SER A 305 -12.74 -22.42 20.82
C SER A 305 -13.84 -21.51 20.29
N PHE A 306 -13.72 -20.22 20.57
CA PHE A 306 -14.54 -19.15 20.00
C PHE A 306 -13.68 -18.28 19.09
N TYR A 307 -14.20 -17.98 17.91
CA TYR A 307 -13.52 -17.16 16.91
C TYR A 307 -14.39 -15.96 16.62
N PHE A 308 -13.87 -14.79 16.90
CA PHE A 308 -14.48 -13.50 16.62
C PHE A 308 -13.86 -12.90 15.37
N ALA A 309 -14.61 -12.04 14.70
CA ALA A 309 -14.12 -11.34 13.52
C ALA A 309 -13.04 -10.31 13.82
N GLU A 310 -13.02 -9.78 15.05
CA GLU A 310 -12.04 -8.81 15.52
C GLU A 310 -11.67 -9.09 16.98
N LYS A 311 -10.67 -8.38 17.49
CA LYS A 311 -10.30 -8.36 18.91
C LYS A 311 -11.53 -8.25 19.82
N ALA A 312 -11.62 -9.11 20.82
CA ALA A 312 -12.66 -9.05 21.81
C ALA A 312 -12.21 -8.20 23.01
N ASP A 313 -12.67 -6.95 23.09
CA ASP A 313 -12.30 -6.04 24.19
C ASP A 313 -12.61 -6.62 25.58
N THR A 314 -13.70 -7.39 25.69
CA THR A 314 -14.07 -8.11 26.90
C THR A 314 -14.05 -9.62 26.68
N LEU A 315 -13.58 -10.36 27.69
CA LEU A 315 -13.68 -11.82 27.68
C LEU A 315 -15.15 -12.26 27.67
N PRO A 316 -15.54 -13.16 26.75
CA PRO A 316 -16.92 -13.61 26.66
C PRO A 316 -17.24 -14.49 27.87
N LEU A 317 -18.35 -14.22 28.55
CA LEU A 317 -18.75 -14.99 29.72
C LEU A 317 -19.43 -16.27 29.28
N VAL A 318 -18.91 -17.41 29.77
CA VAL A 318 -19.44 -18.73 29.52
C VAL A 318 -20.19 -19.20 30.76
N LYS A 319 -21.49 -19.46 30.61
CA LYS A 319 -22.32 -20.05 31.67
C LYS A 319 -22.75 -21.45 31.25
N GLY A 320 -22.45 -22.44 32.09
CA GLY A 320 -22.79 -23.83 31.81
C GLY A 320 -24.29 -24.07 32.01
N LEU A 321 -24.95 -24.67 31.02
CA LEU A 321 -26.34 -25.11 31.16
C LEU A 321 -26.42 -26.56 31.65
N ASN A 322 -25.40 -27.37 31.36
CA ASN A 322 -25.32 -28.79 31.74
C ASN A 322 -24.00 -29.18 32.44
N PHE A 323 -23.22 -28.20 32.89
CA PHE A 323 -22.00 -28.37 33.68
C PHE A 323 -21.82 -27.14 34.59
N ASP A 324 -21.00 -27.25 35.62
CA ASP A 324 -20.65 -26.12 36.48
C ASP A 324 -19.47 -25.36 35.87
N GLU A 325 -19.65 -24.08 35.55
CA GLU A 325 -18.61 -23.21 34.99
C GLU A 325 -17.61 -22.70 36.03
N LYS A 326 -17.88 -22.81 37.33
CA LYS A 326 -17.06 -22.22 38.38
C LYS A 326 -15.68 -22.87 38.43
N ASP A 327 -14.64 -22.05 38.19
CA ASP A 327 -13.23 -22.48 38.12
C ASP A 327 -12.95 -23.64 37.13
N ALA A 328 -13.88 -23.86 36.18
CA ALA A 328 -13.78 -24.98 35.25
C ALA A 328 -12.77 -24.76 34.12
N PHE A 329 -12.31 -23.51 33.91
CA PHE A 329 -11.60 -23.13 32.69
C PHE A 329 -10.24 -22.46 32.93
N ILE A 330 -9.30 -22.71 32.02
CA ILE A 330 -8.12 -21.88 31.77
C ILE A 330 -8.32 -21.19 30.42
N ILE A 331 -8.21 -19.87 30.40
CA ILE A 331 -8.50 -19.05 29.22
C ILE A 331 -7.19 -18.69 28.51
N GLU A 332 -7.05 -19.10 27.25
CA GLU A 332 -5.93 -18.73 26.36
C GLU A 332 -6.47 -17.82 25.25
N LYS A 333 -5.82 -16.67 25.04
CA LYS A 333 -6.19 -15.69 24.01
C LYS A 333 -5.14 -15.70 22.91
N SER A 334 -5.55 -15.46 21.66
CA SER A 334 -4.62 -15.11 20.59
C SER A 334 -3.99 -13.74 20.84
N LEU A 335 -2.90 -13.42 20.12
CA LEU A 335 -2.23 -12.12 20.21
C LEU A 335 -3.18 -10.95 19.88
N ASN A 336 -4.05 -11.14 18.89
CA ASN A 336 -5.05 -10.15 18.48
C ASN A 336 -6.32 -10.23 19.33
N ASN A 337 -6.41 -11.17 20.28
CA ASN A 337 -7.58 -11.38 21.14
C ASN A 337 -8.89 -11.66 20.37
N ASP A 338 -8.79 -12.13 19.12
CA ASP A 338 -9.90 -12.51 18.23
C ASP A 338 -10.31 -13.98 18.43
N THR A 339 -9.38 -14.82 18.88
CA THR A 339 -9.60 -16.24 19.12
C THR A 339 -9.37 -16.53 20.59
N ILE A 340 -10.38 -17.09 21.23
CA ILE A 340 -10.37 -17.38 22.66
C ILE A 340 -10.61 -18.88 22.87
N HIS A 341 -9.67 -19.50 23.57
CA HIS A 341 -9.71 -20.91 23.93
C HIS A 341 -10.00 -21.07 25.41
N TYR A 342 -10.97 -21.94 25.71
CA TYR A 342 -11.32 -22.36 27.06
C TYR A 342 -10.89 -23.82 27.25
N TRP A 343 -9.84 -24.03 28.04
CA TRP A 343 -9.33 -25.34 28.43
C TRP A 343 -10.07 -25.83 29.68
N ILE A 344 -10.67 -27.02 29.62
CA ILE A 344 -11.53 -27.56 30.68
C ILE A 344 -10.68 -28.35 31.68
N LYS A 345 -10.61 -27.89 32.94
CA LYS A 345 -9.88 -28.57 34.01
C LYS A 345 -10.59 -29.85 34.48
N ASP A 346 -11.91 -29.78 34.66
CA ASP A 346 -12.69 -30.87 35.25
C ASP A 346 -12.85 -32.05 34.29
N SER A 347 -12.38 -33.22 34.75
CA SER A 347 -12.47 -34.48 34.02
C SER A 347 -13.87 -34.97 33.76
N LEU A 348 -14.82 -34.69 34.66
CA LEU A 348 -16.21 -35.07 34.45
C LEU A 348 -16.83 -34.23 33.35
N THR A 349 -16.46 -32.96 33.27
CA THR A 349 -16.98 -32.02 32.27
C THR A 349 -16.41 -32.30 30.87
N TYR A 350 -15.10 -32.46 30.70
CA TYR A 350 -14.56 -32.70 29.35
C TYR A 350 -14.89 -34.08 28.79
N ARG A 351 -15.21 -35.08 29.62
CA ARG A 351 -15.65 -36.42 29.17
C ARG A 351 -17.08 -36.45 28.64
N ARG A 352 -17.89 -35.40 28.87
CA ARG A 352 -19.24 -35.31 28.31
C ARG A 352 -19.19 -35.13 26.79
N ASP A 353 -20.03 -35.87 26.09
CA ASP A 353 -20.12 -35.82 24.63
C ASP A 353 -20.53 -34.44 24.10
N THR A 354 -21.46 -33.77 24.80
CA THR A 354 -22.00 -32.46 24.40
C THR A 354 -22.05 -31.51 25.59
N LEU A 355 -21.52 -30.30 25.40
CA LEU A 355 -21.63 -29.20 26.34
C LEU A 355 -22.67 -28.20 25.83
N MET A 356 -23.59 -27.81 26.70
CA MET A 356 -24.57 -26.77 26.44
C MET A 356 -24.21 -25.57 27.30
N LEU A 357 -24.05 -24.41 26.68
CA LEU A 357 -23.63 -23.20 27.36
C LEU A 357 -24.33 -21.97 26.79
N GLU A 358 -24.43 -20.95 27.62
CA GLU A 358 -24.83 -19.61 27.26
C GLU A 358 -23.55 -18.76 27.15
N LEU A 359 -23.34 -18.11 26.00
CA LEU A 359 -22.19 -17.27 25.71
C LEU A 359 -22.63 -15.82 25.63
N ASN A 360 -22.13 -15.00 26.55
CA ASN A 360 -22.36 -13.55 26.55
C ASN A 360 -21.11 -12.82 26.04
N TYR A 361 -21.26 -12.01 24.99
CA TYR A 361 -20.16 -11.32 24.31
C TYR A 361 -20.63 -10.01 23.68
N LEU A 362 -19.70 -9.11 23.32
CA LEU A 362 -20.02 -7.86 22.62
C LEU A 362 -20.17 -8.09 21.11
N TYR A 363 -21.19 -7.48 20.53
CA TYR A 363 -21.53 -7.55 19.12
C TYR A 363 -21.73 -6.14 18.56
N THR A 364 -21.21 -5.87 17.37
CA THR A 364 -21.46 -4.62 16.64
C THR A 364 -22.82 -4.68 15.95
N ASP A 365 -23.75 -3.83 16.37
CA ASP A 365 -25.09 -3.78 15.78
C ASP A 365 -25.15 -3.03 14.44
N THR A 366 -26.36 -2.86 13.88
CA THR A 366 -26.58 -2.14 12.62
C THR A 366 -26.33 -0.64 12.71
N LEU A 367 -26.29 -0.09 13.93
CA LEU A 367 -25.92 1.30 14.19
C LEU A 367 -24.43 1.43 14.56
N GLU A 368 -23.68 0.34 14.41
CA GLU A 368 -22.23 0.25 14.62
C GLU A 368 -21.82 0.46 16.08
N GLN A 369 -22.75 0.18 17.00
CA GLN A 369 -22.50 0.26 18.43
C GLN A 369 -22.21 -1.14 18.99
N LEU A 370 -21.21 -1.22 19.88
CA LEU A 370 -20.91 -2.45 20.61
C LEU A 370 -21.96 -2.66 21.70
N VAL A 371 -22.77 -3.71 21.54
CA VAL A 371 -23.84 -4.08 22.48
C VAL A 371 -23.66 -5.52 22.98
N PRO A 372 -24.01 -5.82 24.24
CA PRO A 372 -23.94 -7.18 24.76
C PRO A 372 -24.98 -8.07 24.07
N ARG A 373 -24.54 -9.24 23.61
CA ARG A 373 -25.34 -10.27 22.98
C ARG A 373 -25.15 -11.59 23.71
N THR A 374 -26.23 -12.37 23.80
CA THR A 374 -26.23 -13.67 24.47
C THR A 374 -26.71 -14.73 23.49
N ASP A 375 -25.86 -15.71 23.20
CA ASP A 375 -26.18 -16.83 22.32
C ASP A 375 -26.14 -18.16 23.11
N THR A 376 -27.08 -19.07 22.82
CA THR A 376 -27.08 -20.42 23.39
C THR A 376 -26.40 -21.39 22.43
N LEU A 377 -25.34 -22.06 22.89
CA LEU A 377 -24.50 -22.93 22.07
C LEU A 377 -24.56 -24.38 22.54
N LYS A 378 -24.57 -25.31 21.57
CA LYS A 378 -24.49 -26.75 21.79
C LYS A 378 -23.23 -27.29 21.11
N LEU A 379 -22.20 -27.57 21.91
CA LEU A 379 -20.87 -27.96 21.44
C LEU A 379 -20.63 -29.45 21.68
N ALA A 380 -20.79 -30.24 20.61
CA ALA A 380 -20.40 -31.64 20.58
C ALA A 380 -18.97 -31.79 20.03
N ILE A 381 -18.29 -32.87 20.41
CA ILE A 381 -16.95 -33.18 19.89
C ILE A 381 -17.05 -33.48 18.40
N ARG A 382 -16.50 -32.60 17.56
CA ARG A 382 -16.51 -32.78 16.11
C ARG A 382 -15.37 -33.73 15.72
N LYS A 383 -15.71 -35.00 15.46
CA LYS A 383 -14.76 -35.95 14.84
C LYS A 383 -14.47 -35.48 13.41
N MET A 384 -13.26 -34.98 13.15
CA MET A 384 -12.80 -34.82 11.76
C MET A 384 -12.93 -36.17 11.06
N GLY A 385 -13.60 -36.17 9.90
CA GLY A 385 -13.83 -37.39 9.13
C GLY A 385 -12.51 -38.12 8.93
N ARG A 386 -12.39 -39.34 9.45
CA ARG A 386 -11.35 -40.27 9.01
C ARG A 386 -11.45 -40.34 7.49
N GLU A 387 -10.39 -39.93 6.80
CA GLU A 387 -10.18 -40.36 5.42
C GLU A 387 -10.45 -41.86 5.35
N LYS A 388 -11.34 -42.26 4.43
CA LYS A 388 -11.58 -43.66 4.11
C LYS A 388 -10.26 -44.25 3.62
N LYS A 389 -9.43 -44.76 4.53
CA LYS A 389 -8.37 -45.70 4.18
C LYS A 389 -9.07 -46.92 3.60
N ASN A 390 -8.90 -47.07 2.28
CA ASN A 390 -9.31 -48.24 1.52
C ASN A 390 -8.92 -49.50 2.28
N THR A 391 -9.92 -50.26 2.75
CA THR A 391 -9.76 -51.62 3.22
C THR A 391 -9.41 -52.51 2.03
N SER A 392 -8.12 -52.63 1.72
CA SER A 392 -7.58 -53.81 1.06
C SER A 392 -6.94 -54.68 2.14
N LEU A 393 -7.60 -55.80 2.44
CA LEU A 393 -7.08 -56.87 3.31
C LEU A 393 -5.80 -57.47 2.71
N PRO A 394 -4.66 -57.50 3.43
CA PRO A 394 -3.53 -58.34 3.05
C PRO A 394 -3.73 -59.76 3.60
N GLN A 395 -3.51 -60.74 2.74
CA GLN A 395 -3.57 -62.17 3.05
C GLN A 395 -2.58 -62.61 4.13
N LYS A 396 -3.04 -63.61 4.90
CA LYS A 396 -2.30 -64.44 5.87
C LYS A 396 -0.85 -64.74 5.46
N LYS A 397 0.08 -64.47 6.38
CA LYS A 397 1.27 -65.31 6.60
C LYS A 397 1.43 -65.60 8.10
N LYS A 398 1.84 -66.84 8.33
CA LYS A 398 1.92 -67.64 9.55
C LYS A 398 2.58 -66.97 10.76
N ASP A 399 2.02 -67.37 11.91
CA ASP A 399 2.53 -67.39 13.27
C ASP A 399 4.05 -67.31 13.42
N ASN A 400 4.48 -66.38 14.27
CA ASN A 400 5.40 -66.64 15.37
C ASN A 400 5.12 -65.61 16.48
N GLU A 401 4.77 -66.14 17.65
CA GLU A 401 4.82 -65.60 19.02
C GLU A 401 4.90 -64.06 19.15
N LYS A 402 3.77 -63.42 19.46
CA LYS A 402 3.74 -62.06 20.00
C LYS A 402 3.47 -62.11 21.49
N GLU A 403 4.56 -61.99 22.23
CA GLU A 403 4.65 -61.47 23.58
C GLU A 403 3.75 -60.22 23.74
N ASP A 404 3.10 -60.08 24.90
CA ASP A 404 2.23 -58.96 25.26
C ASP A 404 2.92 -57.60 25.05
N SER A 405 2.80 -57.00 23.86
CA SER A 405 3.28 -55.64 23.65
C SER A 405 2.32 -54.69 24.36
N LEU A 406 2.74 -54.14 25.49
CA LEU A 406 2.06 -53.05 26.19
C LEU A 406 1.60 -51.96 25.20
N PRO A 407 0.41 -51.34 25.40
CA PRO A 407 -0.02 -50.24 24.55
C PRO A 407 1.05 -49.13 24.55
N PRO A 408 1.35 -48.52 23.38
CA PRO A 408 2.38 -47.49 23.29
C PRO A 408 2.00 -46.31 24.19
N THR A 409 2.94 -45.89 25.04
CA THR A 409 2.76 -44.73 25.93
C THR A 409 2.53 -43.47 25.10
N GLU A 410 1.42 -42.77 25.35
CA GLU A 410 1.15 -41.47 24.74
C GLU A 410 1.93 -40.38 25.49
N PHE A 411 2.74 -39.61 24.75
CA PHE A 411 3.51 -38.50 25.29
C PHE A 411 2.88 -37.16 24.91
N LEU A 412 3.10 -36.14 25.74
CA LEU A 412 2.79 -34.75 25.41
C LEU A 412 3.60 -34.32 24.20
N LYS A 413 2.91 -33.85 23.17
CA LYS A 413 3.56 -33.31 21.97
C LYS A 413 4.15 -31.94 22.27
N MET A 414 5.41 -31.80 21.91
CA MET A 414 6.18 -30.56 22.05
C MET A 414 6.92 -30.32 20.73
N ASP A 415 6.72 -29.14 20.15
CA ASP A 415 7.56 -28.62 19.07
C ASP A 415 8.69 -27.77 19.66
N VAL A 416 9.91 -28.00 19.18
CA VAL A 416 11.12 -27.33 19.68
C VAL A 416 11.77 -26.59 18.54
N GLN A 417 11.64 -25.27 18.57
CA GLN A 417 12.24 -24.39 17.59
C GLN A 417 13.64 -24.01 18.07
N ALA A 418 14.61 -24.77 17.58
CA ALA A 418 16.04 -24.56 17.78
C ALA A 418 16.70 -24.55 16.39
N PRO A 419 16.73 -23.40 15.69
CA PRO A 419 17.31 -23.33 14.35
C PRO A 419 18.81 -23.62 14.40
N SER A 420 19.31 -24.26 13.35
CA SER A 420 20.74 -24.51 13.14
C SER A 420 21.09 -24.13 11.69
N PRO A 421 21.89 -23.08 11.45
CA PRO A 421 22.61 -22.30 12.45
C PRO A 421 21.70 -21.35 13.26
N MET A 422 21.99 -21.20 14.56
CA MET A 422 21.32 -20.33 15.52
C MET A 422 21.92 -18.92 15.49
N ASP A 423 21.07 -17.90 15.49
CA ASP A 423 21.53 -16.51 15.60
C ASP A 423 21.91 -16.15 17.04
N VAL A 424 22.91 -15.29 17.21
CA VAL A 424 23.50 -14.93 18.53
C VAL A 424 22.48 -14.25 19.46
N TYR A 425 21.42 -13.65 18.92
CA TYR A 425 20.35 -12.98 19.68
C TYR A 425 19.07 -13.81 19.81
N ASN A 426 19.03 -15.01 19.23
CA ASN A 426 17.84 -15.85 19.22
C ASN A 426 17.84 -16.78 20.44
N TYR A 427 16.76 -17.51 20.65
CA TYR A 427 16.58 -18.42 21.79
C TYR A 427 15.78 -19.64 21.37
N ILE A 428 15.87 -20.72 22.16
CA ILE A 428 15.07 -21.92 21.87
C ILE A 428 13.65 -21.68 22.33
N THR A 429 12.69 -21.88 21.43
CA THR A 429 11.27 -21.79 21.75
C THR A 429 10.66 -23.19 21.86
N LEU A 430 10.04 -23.47 23.00
CA LEU A 430 9.27 -24.69 23.24
C LEU A 430 7.78 -24.37 23.10
N MET A 431 7.10 -25.09 22.21
CA MET A 431 5.66 -24.95 21.97
C MET A 431 4.95 -26.26 22.30
N PHE A 432 3.97 -26.19 23.19
CA PHE A 432 3.20 -27.35 23.63
C PHE A 432 1.80 -27.36 22.99
N ASP A 433 1.27 -28.55 22.70
CA ASP A 433 -0.09 -28.69 22.19
C ASP A 433 -1.14 -28.35 23.26
N GLU A 434 -0.82 -28.53 24.54
CA GLU A 434 -1.72 -28.32 25.67
C GLU A 434 -1.01 -27.55 26.80
N PRO A 435 -1.73 -26.81 27.67
CA PRO A 435 -1.08 -26.04 28.72
C PRO A 435 -0.49 -26.92 29.83
N LEU A 436 0.64 -26.48 30.36
CA LEU A 436 1.41 -27.20 31.37
C LEU A 436 0.85 -26.97 32.78
N ASP A 437 1.00 -28.00 33.63
CA ASP A 437 0.73 -27.93 35.07
C ASP A 437 2.05 -27.83 35.85
N THR A 438 3.00 -28.72 35.56
CA THR A 438 4.32 -28.72 36.20
C THR A 438 5.44 -28.65 35.17
N CYS A 439 6.47 -27.85 35.47
CA CYS A 439 7.70 -27.76 34.71
C CYS A 439 8.90 -27.92 35.65
N ASP A 440 9.80 -28.84 35.30
CA ASP A 440 11.07 -29.03 36.01
C ASP A 440 12.22 -28.50 35.14
N ALA A 441 12.66 -27.28 35.43
CA ALA A 441 13.77 -26.65 34.71
C ALA A 441 15.11 -27.35 34.96
N SER A 442 15.25 -28.15 36.04
CA SER A 442 16.49 -28.88 36.33
C SER A 442 16.71 -30.08 35.41
N ALA A 443 15.64 -30.55 34.74
CA ALA A 443 15.67 -31.62 33.75
C ALA A 443 16.03 -31.13 32.33
N ILE A 444 16.40 -29.85 32.19
CA ILE A 444 16.82 -29.22 30.94
C ILE A 444 18.31 -28.93 31.03
N HIS A 445 19.08 -29.51 30.12
CA HIS A 445 20.53 -29.37 30.07
C HIS A 445 20.94 -28.69 28.76
N MET A 446 21.75 -27.64 28.87
CA MET A 446 22.43 -27.03 27.74
C MET A 446 23.93 -27.28 27.90
N ARG A 447 24.57 -27.77 26.85
CA ARG A 447 26.03 -27.95 26.84
C ARG A 447 26.63 -27.29 25.62
N HIS A 448 27.78 -26.67 25.76
CA HIS A 448 28.57 -26.18 24.63
C HIS A 448 29.85 -27.00 24.48
N LYS A 449 30.37 -27.05 23.26
CA LYS A 449 31.54 -27.86 22.95
C LYS A 449 32.81 -27.01 23.03
N VAL A 450 33.59 -27.17 24.09
CA VAL A 450 34.92 -26.56 24.22
C VAL A 450 35.95 -27.61 23.83
N ASP A 451 36.68 -27.35 22.75
CA ASP A 451 37.61 -28.28 22.08
C ASP A 451 36.93 -29.61 21.66
N THR A 452 36.85 -30.58 22.58
CA THR A 452 36.30 -31.92 22.38
C THR A 452 35.34 -32.36 23.48
N LEU A 453 35.17 -31.56 24.54
CA LEU A 453 34.35 -31.88 25.70
C LEU A 453 33.10 -31.00 25.72
N TRP A 454 32.00 -31.58 26.21
CA TRP A 454 30.74 -30.88 26.41
C TRP A 454 30.69 -30.34 27.84
N GLU A 455 30.71 -29.02 27.98
CA GLU A 455 30.59 -28.33 29.27
C GLU A 455 29.17 -27.78 29.44
N GLU A 456 28.61 -27.89 30.65
CA GLU A 456 27.25 -27.46 30.96
C GLU A 456 27.18 -25.93 31.13
N VAL A 457 26.20 -25.31 30.47
CA VAL A 457 26.01 -23.85 30.42
C VAL A 457 24.75 -23.49 31.20
N PRO A 458 24.78 -22.44 32.05
CA PRO A 458 23.59 -21.99 32.75
C PRO A 458 22.51 -21.54 31.76
N ILE A 459 21.27 -21.96 32.01
CA ILE A 459 20.10 -21.57 31.23
C ILE A 459 19.15 -20.72 32.06
N LYS A 460 18.44 -19.83 31.38
CA LYS A 460 17.28 -19.14 31.95
C LYS A 460 16.02 -19.64 31.25
N PHE A 461 15.08 -20.17 32.02
CA PHE A 461 13.83 -20.72 31.53
C PHE A 461 12.67 -19.81 31.94
N GLU A 462 11.91 -19.31 30.98
CA GLU A 462 10.77 -18.43 31.23
C GLU A 462 9.56 -18.83 30.39
N ARG A 463 8.36 -18.62 30.94
CA ARG A 463 7.11 -18.75 30.19
C ARG A 463 6.84 -17.44 29.47
N ASP A 464 6.34 -17.54 28.23
CA ASP A 464 5.86 -16.37 27.50
C ASP A 464 4.73 -15.67 28.27
N SER A 465 4.77 -14.34 28.33
CA SER A 465 3.77 -13.56 29.07
C SER A 465 2.40 -13.56 28.39
N ALA A 466 2.38 -13.73 27.06
CA ALA A 466 1.15 -13.71 26.26
C ALA A 466 0.63 -15.13 25.95
N GLY A 467 1.52 -16.09 25.69
CA GLY A 467 1.21 -17.45 25.28
C GLY A 467 1.37 -18.47 26.39
N LEU A 468 0.25 -19.00 26.90
CA LEU A 468 0.25 -20.00 27.98
C LEU A 468 1.00 -21.31 27.65
N ARG A 469 1.17 -21.62 26.37
CA ARG A 469 1.80 -22.85 25.86
C ARG A 469 3.19 -22.61 25.25
N LYS A 470 3.74 -21.40 25.40
CA LYS A 470 5.05 -21.03 24.85
C LYS A 470 6.04 -20.77 25.98
N TYR A 471 7.21 -21.35 25.84
CA TYR A 471 8.29 -21.22 26.81
C TYR A 471 9.61 -20.94 26.07
N TYR A 472 10.47 -20.17 26.71
CA TYR A 472 11.74 -19.72 26.18
C TYR A 472 12.89 -20.26 27.04
N VAL A 473 13.90 -20.79 26.37
CA VAL A 473 15.18 -21.17 26.97
C VAL A 473 16.23 -20.21 26.44
N TYR A 474 16.71 -19.33 27.32
CA TYR A 474 17.78 -18.39 27.03
C TYR A 474 19.12 -18.96 27.48
N CYS A 475 20.13 -18.69 26.68
CA CYS A 475 21.52 -19.08 26.90
C CYS A 475 22.40 -17.95 26.35
N ASP A 476 23.50 -17.63 27.03
CA ASP A 476 24.47 -16.66 26.54
C ASP A 476 25.35 -17.31 25.48
N TRP A 477 24.92 -17.20 24.23
CA TRP A 477 25.57 -17.88 23.10
C TRP A 477 26.96 -17.30 22.83
N VAL A 478 27.97 -18.16 22.88
CA VAL A 478 29.31 -17.88 22.35
C VAL A 478 29.31 -18.10 20.82
N PRO A 479 29.66 -17.08 20.01
CA PRO A 479 29.69 -17.19 18.55
C PRO A 479 30.65 -18.28 18.05
N LYS A 480 30.32 -18.91 16.91
CA LYS A 480 31.09 -19.99 16.25
C LYS A 480 31.15 -21.34 16.99
N GLU A 481 30.55 -21.45 18.17
CA GLU A 481 30.54 -22.68 18.97
C GLU A 481 29.35 -23.60 18.66
N ASP A 482 29.54 -24.88 18.95
CA ASP A 482 28.50 -25.92 18.85
C ASP A 482 27.85 -26.15 20.23
N TYR A 483 26.52 -26.31 20.24
CA TYR A 483 25.71 -26.53 21.43
C TYR A 483 24.85 -27.78 21.29
N GLU A 484 24.57 -28.38 22.44
CA GLU A 484 23.74 -29.56 22.63
C GLU A 484 22.64 -29.21 23.64
N PHE A 485 21.40 -29.24 23.17
CA PHE A 485 20.20 -29.13 23.99
C PHE A 485 19.66 -30.52 24.29
N GLU A 486 19.61 -30.89 25.57
CA GLU A 486 19.07 -32.16 26.05
C GLU A 486 17.96 -31.90 27.08
N MET A 487 16.90 -32.67 26.99
CA MET A 487 15.78 -32.64 27.93
C MET A 487 15.39 -34.05 28.30
N ASP A 488 15.25 -34.32 29.59
CA ASP A 488 14.86 -35.63 30.09
C ASP A 488 13.36 -35.92 29.94
N SER A 489 13.00 -37.20 30.06
CA SER A 489 11.59 -37.61 30.16
C SER A 489 10.97 -37.03 31.43
N LEU A 490 9.69 -36.66 31.39
CA LEU A 490 8.94 -36.05 32.50
C LEU A 490 9.38 -34.63 32.89
N ALA A 491 10.26 -33.98 32.12
CA ALA A 491 10.60 -32.57 32.33
C ALA A 491 9.36 -31.64 32.33
N PHE A 492 8.35 -31.97 31.53
CA PHE A 492 7.10 -31.22 31.45
C PHE A 492 5.90 -32.14 31.55
N ILE A 493 4.90 -31.74 32.36
CA ILE A 493 3.63 -32.45 32.53
C ILE A 493 2.48 -31.47 32.25
N ASN A 494 1.53 -31.87 31.41
CA ASN A 494 0.33 -31.08 31.15
C ASN A 494 -0.72 -31.23 32.25
N MET A 495 -1.77 -30.41 32.20
CA MET A 495 -2.90 -30.47 33.16
C MET A 495 -3.72 -31.77 33.14
N TYR A 496 -3.48 -32.67 32.17
CA TYR A 496 -4.19 -33.94 32.02
C TYR A 496 -3.30 -35.15 32.36
N GLY A 497 -2.06 -34.93 32.82
CA GLY A 497 -1.12 -35.96 33.24
C GLY A 497 -0.25 -36.59 32.14
N LEU A 498 -0.29 -36.09 30.90
CA LEU A 498 0.67 -36.46 29.85
C LEU A 498 2.00 -35.73 30.08
N HIS A 499 3.09 -36.44 29.83
CA HIS A 499 4.44 -35.94 30.02
C HIS A 499 5.26 -35.98 28.74
N THR A 500 6.32 -35.17 28.66
CA THR A 500 7.24 -35.19 27.53
C THR A 500 8.19 -36.39 27.56
N ASN A 501 8.61 -36.83 26.38
CA ASN A 501 9.67 -37.82 26.22
C ASN A 501 11.05 -37.13 26.14
N LYS A 502 12.12 -37.90 26.38
CA LYS A 502 13.50 -37.44 26.24
C LYS A 502 13.77 -36.91 24.83
N MET A 503 14.46 -35.78 24.73
CA MET A 503 14.84 -35.13 23.48
C MET A 503 16.28 -34.67 23.50
N LYS A 504 16.94 -34.72 22.34
CA LYS A 504 18.28 -34.18 22.14
C LYS A 504 18.39 -33.47 20.79
N LYS A 505 18.94 -32.26 20.76
CA LYS A 505 19.18 -31.46 19.55
C LYS A 505 20.57 -30.83 19.59
N TYR A 506 21.20 -30.76 18.42
CA TYR A 506 22.47 -30.07 18.24
C TYR A 506 22.24 -28.80 17.42
N LEU A 507 22.86 -27.69 17.84
CA LEU A 507 22.75 -26.40 17.16
C LEU A 507 24.13 -25.75 17.08
N LYS A 508 24.37 -25.00 16.01
CA LYS A 508 25.62 -24.27 15.80
C LYS A 508 25.34 -22.77 15.80
N VAL A 509 26.09 -21.98 16.57
CA VAL A 509 25.89 -20.53 16.64
C VAL A 509 26.67 -19.84 15.52
N ARG A 510 26.03 -18.85 14.87
CA ARG A 510 26.65 -18.06 13.79
C ARG A 510 27.85 -17.23 14.27
N SER A 511 28.65 -16.77 13.31
CA SER A 511 29.73 -15.83 13.56
C SER A 511 29.19 -14.40 13.71
N LEU A 512 29.84 -13.57 14.53
CA LEU A 512 29.59 -12.12 14.51
C LEU A 512 29.96 -11.49 13.15
N ASP A 513 30.92 -12.09 12.44
CA ASP A 513 31.34 -11.65 11.10
C ASP A 513 30.23 -11.82 10.05
N ASP A 514 29.21 -12.63 10.34
CA ASP A 514 28.07 -12.86 9.45
C ASP A 514 27.01 -11.75 9.55
N TYR A 515 27.20 -10.75 10.41
CA TYR A 515 26.21 -9.69 10.62
C TYR A 515 26.73 -8.28 10.30
N GLY A 516 25.83 -7.43 9.82
CA GLY A 516 26.02 -5.98 9.73
C GLY A 516 25.34 -5.22 10.89
N ALA A 517 25.67 -3.94 11.01
CA ALA A 517 24.97 -3.02 11.88
C ALA A 517 24.75 -1.67 11.18
N ILE A 518 23.62 -1.02 11.47
CA ILE A 518 23.31 0.33 11.01
C ILE A 518 22.99 1.19 12.23
N TYR A 519 23.64 2.33 12.33
CA TYR A 519 23.46 3.29 13.42
C TYR A 519 22.85 4.58 12.87
N PHE A 520 21.66 4.95 13.34
CA PHE A 520 21.02 6.20 12.97
C PHE A 520 21.21 7.25 14.08
N ASN A 521 21.69 8.42 13.71
CA ASN A 521 21.65 9.62 14.54
C ASN A 521 20.64 10.59 13.93
N LEU A 522 19.58 10.89 14.66
CA LEU A 522 18.46 11.71 14.21
C LEU A 522 18.55 13.11 14.84
N THR A 523 18.08 14.13 14.12
CA THR A 523 17.98 15.50 14.65
C THR A 523 16.56 16.01 14.45
N GLY A 524 16.03 16.72 15.45
CA GLY A 524 14.69 17.34 15.37
C GLY A 524 13.50 16.45 15.71
N ALA A 525 13.71 15.26 16.28
CA ALA A 525 12.63 14.42 16.78
C ALA A 525 12.09 14.96 18.13
N ASN A 526 11.14 15.90 18.07
CA ASN A 526 10.51 16.51 19.25
C ASN A 526 9.30 15.72 19.78
N MET A 527 9.00 14.57 19.16
CA MET A 527 7.89 13.68 19.51
C MET A 527 8.40 12.22 19.54
N PRO A 528 7.72 11.29 20.23
CA PRO A 528 8.05 9.87 20.16
C PRO A 528 8.13 9.40 18.70
N ALA A 529 9.28 8.90 18.30
CA ALA A 529 9.57 8.48 16.94
C ALA A 529 10.13 7.05 16.92
N PHE A 530 10.09 6.42 15.76
CA PHE A 530 10.68 5.12 15.51
C PHE A 530 11.32 5.11 14.12
N VAL A 531 12.26 4.20 13.90
CA VAL A 531 12.83 3.91 12.59
C VAL A 531 12.40 2.51 12.18
N GLU A 532 11.96 2.37 10.95
CA GLU A 532 11.60 1.10 10.33
C GLU A 532 12.62 0.75 9.25
N LEU A 533 13.14 -0.47 9.31
CA LEU A 533 13.96 -1.06 8.26
C LEU A 533 13.03 -1.83 7.33
N LEU A 534 12.96 -1.41 6.07
CA LEU A 534 12.11 -2.01 5.05
C LEU A 534 12.91 -2.96 4.14
N ASP A 535 12.24 -3.96 3.57
CA ASP A 535 12.79 -4.79 2.49
C ASP A 535 12.60 -4.13 1.10
N LYS A 536 12.94 -4.84 0.03
CA LYS A 536 12.80 -4.35 -1.36
C LYS A 536 11.34 -4.22 -1.81
N GLN A 537 10.39 -4.67 -0.99
CA GLN A 537 8.94 -4.63 -1.23
C GLN A 537 8.24 -3.70 -0.23
N ASP A 538 8.99 -2.80 0.42
CA ASP A 538 8.50 -1.85 1.45
C ASP A 538 7.87 -2.52 2.67
N LYS A 539 8.15 -3.81 2.90
CA LYS A 539 7.67 -4.51 4.09
C LYS A 539 8.62 -4.24 5.26
N VAL A 540 8.04 -3.87 6.40
CA VAL A 540 8.79 -3.67 7.65
C VAL A 540 9.44 -4.99 8.09
N ILE A 541 10.77 -5.03 8.08
CA ILE A 541 11.60 -6.12 8.63
C ILE A 541 11.75 -5.94 10.14
N ARG A 542 12.09 -4.72 10.57
CA ARG A 542 12.36 -4.42 11.98
C ARG A 542 12.03 -2.97 12.29
N LYS A 543 11.50 -2.73 13.49
CA LYS A 543 11.14 -1.41 14.01
C LYS A 543 11.91 -1.15 15.30
N VAL A 544 12.54 0.01 15.42
CA VAL A 544 13.32 0.41 16.60
C VAL A 544 12.85 1.80 17.06
N PRO A 545 12.46 1.97 18.33
CA PRO A 545 12.11 3.29 18.85
C PRO A 545 13.35 4.19 18.91
N VAL A 546 13.16 5.48 18.67
CA VAL A 546 14.24 6.47 18.81
C VAL A 546 14.42 6.78 20.28
N THR A 547 15.60 6.47 20.82
CA THR A 547 15.99 6.77 22.20
C THR A 547 17.19 7.70 22.18
N GLU A 548 17.10 8.83 22.87
CA GLU A 548 18.17 9.84 22.89
C GLU A 548 18.69 10.22 21.49
N ASN A 549 17.78 10.41 20.53
CA ASN A 549 18.09 10.71 19.13
C ASN A 549 18.83 9.60 18.36
N LYS A 550 18.86 8.37 18.88
CA LYS A 550 19.49 7.22 18.23
C LYS A 550 18.50 6.10 17.96
N ALA A 551 18.73 5.39 16.86
CA ALA A 551 18.04 4.15 16.54
C ALA A 551 19.04 3.18 15.90
N ASP A 552 19.40 2.14 16.64
CA ASP A 552 20.48 1.23 16.26
C ASP A 552 19.93 -0.13 15.85
N PHE A 553 20.33 -0.59 14.66
CA PHE A 553 20.00 -1.90 14.12
C PHE A 553 21.24 -2.79 14.16
N ASN A 554 21.40 -3.53 15.25
CA ASN A 554 22.47 -4.52 15.39
C ASN A 554 22.05 -5.89 14.84
N TYR A 555 23.04 -6.71 14.47
CA TYR A 555 22.87 -8.11 14.04
C TYR A 555 21.98 -8.27 12.79
N LEU A 556 22.16 -7.39 11.81
CA LEU A 556 21.46 -7.49 10.52
C LEU A 556 22.09 -8.59 9.67
N ASN A 557 21.26 -9.47 9.10
CA ASN A 557 21.75 -10.44 8.12
C ASN A 557 22.31 -9.70 6.89
N PRO A 558 23.34 -10.24 6.21
CA PRO A 558 23.83 -9.69 4.96
C PRO A 558 22.68 -9.78 3.93
N GLY A 559 22.31 -8.63 3.36
CA GLY A 559 21.16 -8.50 2.45
C GLY A 559 21.38 -9.03 1.04
#